data_AF-A0A5D2VW20-F1
#
_entry.id   AF-A0A5D2VW20-F1
#
_cell.length_a   1.000
_cell.length_b   1.000
_cell.length_c   1.000
_cell.angle_alpha   90.00
_cell.angle_beta   90.00
_cell.angle_gamma   90.00
#
_symmetry.space_group_name_H-M   'P 1'
#
loop_
_entity.id
_entity.type
_entity.pdbx_description
1 polymer ?
#
loop_
_entity_poly.entity_id
_entity_poly.type
_entity_poly.pdbx_seq_one_letter_code
_entity_poly.pdbx_strand_id
1 'polypeptide(L)'
;MKINPTTFVPGVSTLEKENLGRISQIISPVLDVAFPSGKMPNIYNALVVKGRDTVGQQIKVTCEVQQLLGNNRVRAVAMSAIYGLMRGMEVIDTGAALSVP
;
A
#
# COMPACT_ATOMS: atom_id res chain seq x y z
N MET A 1 5.84 51.48 -12.46
CA MET A 1 4.79 50.49 -12.80
C MET A 1 5.49 49.14 -12.86
N LYS A 2 5.29 48.27 -11.87
CA LYS A 2 6.07 47.04 -11.67
C LYS A 2 5.57 45.97 -12.65
N ILE A 3 6.48 45.39 -13.43
CA ILE A 3 6.23 44.20 -14.25
C ILE A 3 6.20 42.97 -13.33
N ASN A 4 5.10 42.21 -13.36
CA ASN A 4 4.99 40.94 -12.65
C ASN A 4 5.73 39.86 -13.44
N PRO A 5 6.71 39.15 -12.86
CA PRO A 5 7.26 37.98 -13.51
C PRO A 5 6.25 36.83 -13.46
N THR A 6 5.97 36.25 -14.63
CA THR A 6 5.26 34.99 -14.79
C THR A 6 6.02 33.88 -14.07
N THR A 7 5.56 33.47 -12.89
CA THR A 7 6.08 32.27 -12.23
C THR A 7 5.49 31.05 -12.95
N PHE A 8 6.26 30.52 -13.89
CA PHE A 8 6.14 29.14 -14.34
C PHE A 8 6.33 28.25 -13.10
N VAL A 9 5.30 27.51 -12.68
CA VAL A 9 5.40 26.53 -11.60
C VAL A 9 5.67 25.15 -12.20
N PRO A 10 6.93 24.68 -12.26
CA PRO A 10 7.20 23.30 -12.59
C PRO A 10 6.85 22.42 -11.39
N GLY A 11 6.05 21.39 -11.63
CA GLY A 11 6.01 20.18 -10.79
C GLY A 11 5.67 20.41 -9.33
N VAL A 12 4.37 20.35 -9.02
CA VAL A 12 3.93 19.97 -7.67
C VAL A 12 4.33 18.51 -7.45
N SER A 13 5.59 18.27 -7.08
CA SER A 13 6.00 17.03 -6.43
C SER A 13 5.62 17.17 -4.96
N THR A 14 4.33 17.08 -4.66
CA THR A 14 3.93 16.79 -3.29
C THR A 14 4.53 15.44 -2.98
N LEU A 15 5.46 15.37 -2.03
CA LEU A 15 5.84 14.13 -1.40
C LEU A 15 4.61 13.66 -0.61
N GLU A 16 3.62 13.11 -1.32
CA GLU A 16 2.52 12.40 -0.70
C GLU A 16 3.14 11.18 -0.05
N LYS A 17 3.32 11.29 1.26
CA LYS A 17 3.89 10.26 2.10
C LYS A 17 3.00 9.02 1.95
N GLU A 18 3.47 8.02 1.21
CA GLU A 18 2.76 6.75 0.98
C GLU A 18 2.25 6.20 2.33
N ASN A 19 1.01 5.69 2.34
CA ASN A 19 0.46 5.10 3.55
C ASN A 19 1.03 3.68 3.75
N LEU A 20 2.07 3.57 4.57
CA LEU A 20 2.84 2.34 4.75
C LEU A 20 2.33 1.48 5.92
N GLY A 21 2.17 0.20 5.66
CA GLY A 21 1.93 -0.86 6.62
C GLY A 21 2.97 -1.99 6.50
N ARG A 22 2.83 -3.02 7.34
CA ARG A 22 3.70 -4.21 7.33
C ARG A 22 2.90 -5.49 7.46
N ILE A 23 3.32 -6.53 6.74
CA ILE A 23 2.71 -7.86 6.86
C ILE A 23 2.95 -8.41 8.27
N SER A 24 1.88 -8.71 9.00
CA SER A 24 1.94 -9.33 10.33
C SER A 24 1.76 -10.84 10.27
N GLN A 25 0.93 -11.33 9.34
CA GLN A 25 0.61 -12.73 9.18
C GLN A 25 0.24 -13.05 7.72
N ILE A 26 0.50 -14.28 7.31
CA ILE A 26 0.22 -14.80 5.96
C ILE A 26 -0.48 -16.16 6.13
N ILE A 27 -1.71 -16.27 5.64
CA ILE A 27 -2.54 -17.49 5.61
C ILE A 27 -3.14 -17.58 4.21
N SER A 28 -2.44 -18.20 3.26
CA SER A 28 -2.79 -18.15 1.82
C SER A 28 -4.28 -18.39 1.52
N PRO A 29 -4.98 -17.51 0.76
CA PRO A 29 -4.54 -16.27 0.09
C PRO A 29 -4.71 -14.98 0.92
N VAL A 30 -4.95 -15.12 2.23
CA VAL A 30 -5.25 -14.05 3.18
C VAL A 30 -3.99 -13.51 3.85
N LEU A 31 -3.91 -12.20 3.99
CA LEU A 31 -2.81 -11.45 4.60
C LEU A 31 -3.38 -10.58 5.71
N ASP A 32 -2.77 -10.61 6.90
CA ASP A 32 -3.08 -9.61 7.92
C ASP A 32 -1.97 -8.55 7.93
N VAL A 33 -2.33 -7.28 7.71
CA VAL A 33 -1.40 -6.15 7.57
C VAL A 33 -1.61 -5.17 8.71
N ALA A 34 -0.53 -4.80 9.39
CA ALA A 34 -0.55 -3.79 10.45
C ALA A 34 -0.18 -2.41 9.87
N PHE A 35 -0.96 -1.39 10.23
CA PHE A 35 -0.72 0.00 9.88
C PHE A 35 -0.46 0.84 11.15
N PRO A 36 0.20 2.01 11.04
CA PRO A 36 0.27 2.96 12.14
C PRO A 36 -1.12 3.43 12.58
N SER A 37 -1.23 3.86 13.84
CA SER A 37 -2.47 4.45 14.36
C SER A 37 -2.88 5.67 13.53
N GLY A 38 -4.19 5.79 13.23
CA GLY A 38 -4.74 6.87 12.40
C GLY A 38 -4.43 6.76 10.90
N LYS A 39 -3.81 5.67 10.46
CA LYS A 39 -3.43 5.40 9.06
C LYS A 39 -4.07 4.11 8.52
N MET A 40 -5.20 3.76 9.11
CA MET A 40 -5.88 2.50 8.87
C MET A 40 -6.68 2.59 7.55
N PRO A 41 -6.45 1.69 6.58
CA PRO A 41 -7.10 1.75 5.28
C PRO A 41 -8.60 1.42 5.37
N ASN A 42 -9.39 1.89 4.41
CA ASN A 42 -10.80 1.53 4.33
C ASN A 42 -10.99 0.10 3.83
N ILE A 43 -12.15 -0.48 4.13
CA ILE A 43 -12.59 -1.72 3.47
C ILE A 43 -12.67 -1.46 1.97
N TYR A 44 -12.24 -2.45 1.18
CA TYR A 44 -12.08 -2.42 -0.27
C TYR A 44 -10.92 -1.59 -0.82
N ASN A 45 -10.14 -0.91 0.01
CA ASN A 45 -8.92 -0.28 -0.48
C ASN A 45 -7.95 -1.32 -1.04
N ALA A 46 -7.30 -0.97 -2.14
CA ALA A 46 -6.23 -1.77 -2.69
C ALA A 46 -4.94 -1.53 -1.89
N LEU A 47 -4.29 -2.63 -1.51
CA LEU A 47 -2.98 -2.66 -0.92
C LEU A 47 -1.97 -3.23 -1.92
N VAL A 48 -0.77 -2.68 -1.95
CA VAL A 48 0.32 -3.17 -2.80
C VAL A 48 1.49 -3.56 -1.94
N VAL A 49 1.83 -4.85 -1.93
CA VAL A 49 3.07 -5.32 -1.34
C VAL A 49 4.19 -5.13 -2.36
N LYS A 50 5.25 -4.40 -1.99
CA LYS A 50 6.46 -4.25 -2.80
C LYS A 50 7.65 -4.81 -2.03
N GLY A 51 8.53 -5.53 -2.72
CA GLY A 51 9.77 -6.00 -2.12
C GLY A 51 10.60 -6.85 -3.06
N ARG A 52 11.51 -7.61 -2.47
CA ARG A 52 12.29 -8.63 -3.18
C ARG A 52 12.22 -9.94 -2.43
N ASP A 53 12.22 -11.05 -3.15
CA ASP A 53 12.34 -12.38 -2.55
C ASP A 53 13.78 -12.68 -2.11
N THR A 54 14.02 -13.90 -1.62
CA THR A 54 15.33 -14.36 -1.15
C THR A 54 16.38 -14.47 -2.25
N VAL A 55 15.98 -14.52 -3.52
CA VAL A 55 16.87 -14.59 -4.69
C VAL A 55 16.96 -13.24 -5.43
N GLY A 56 16.37 -12.19 -4.86
CA GLY A 56 16.44 -10.82 -5.37
C GLY A 56 15.42 -10.46 -6.45
N GLN A 57 14.47 -11.34 -6.78
CA GLN A 57 13.40 -11.05 -7.74
C GLN A 57 12.42 -10.06 -7.15
N GLN A 58 11.94 -9.12 -7.97
CA GLN A 58 10.95 -8.14 -7.54
C GLN A 58 9.61 -8.82 -7.28
N ILE A 59 9.06 -8.56 -6.10
CA ILE A 59 7.70 -8.96 -5.75
C ILE A 59 6.80 -7.73 -5.82
N LYS A 60 5.69 -7.88 -6.53
CA LYS A 60 4.56 -6.95 -6.52
C LYS A 60 3.27 -7.75 -6.43
N VAL A 61 2.62 -7.69 -5.28
CA VAL A 61 1.33 -8.37 -5.05
C VAL A 61 0.29 -7.35 -4.68
N THR A 62 -0.78 -7.31 -5.46
CA THR A 62 -1.95 -6.48 -5.16
C THR A 62 -2.91 -7.27 -4.27
N CYS A 63 -3.44 -6.62 -3.25
CA CYS A 63 -4.40 -7.17 -2.32
C CYS A 63 -5.58 -6.21 -2.15
N GLU A 64 -6.71 -6.70 -1.67
CA GLU A 64 -7.87 -5.87 -1.32
C GLU A 64 -8.20 -6.05 0.16
N VAL A 65 -8.41 -4.95 0.89
CA VAL A 65 -8.87 -4.99 2.28
C VAL A 65 -10.29 -5.54 2.35
N GLN A 66 -10.50 -6.59 3.13
CA GLN A 66 -11.82 -7.20 3.35
C GLN A 66 -12.39 -6.90 4.73
N GLN A 67 -11.53 -6.73 5.75
CA GLN A 67 -12.00 -6.62 7.12
C GLN A 67 -11.03 -5.81 7.98
N LEU A 68 -11.59 -5.08 8.95
CA LEU A 68 -10.85 -4.45 10.04
C LEU A 68 -10.78 -5.42 11.22
N LEU A 69 -9.56 -5.75 11.68
CA LEU A 69 -9.34 -6.72 12.75
C LEU A 69 -9.19 -6.07 14.14
N GLY A 70 -9.13 -4.73 14.20
CA GLY A 70 -8.71 -4.01 15.40
C GLY A 70 -7.19 -4.00 15.57
N ASN A 71 -6.69 -3.35 16.63
CA ASN A 71 -5.26 -3.22 16.93
C ASN A 71 -4.42 -2.70 15.74
N ASN A 72 -5.01 -1.78 14.95
CA ASN A 72 -4.45 -1.23 13.71
C ASN A 72 -4.08 -2.30 12.66
N ARG A 73 -4.83 -3.41 12.61
CA ARG A 73 -4.67 -4.46 11.61
C ARG A 73 -5.88 -4.57 10.71
N VAL A 74 -5.60 -4.91 9.46
CA VAL A 74 -6.60 -5.25 8.45
C VAL A 74 -6.32 -6.63 7.88
N ARG A 75 -7.39 -7.30 7.48
CA ARG A 75 -7.33 -8.52 6.69
C ARG A 75 -7.51 -8.16 5.23
N ALA A 76 -6.56 -8.55 4.40
CA ALA A 76 -6.58 -8.36 2.97
C ALA A 76 -6.49 -9.71 2.24
N VAL A 77 -7.07 -9.78 1.04
CA VAL A 77 -6.99 -10.95 0.16
C VAL A 77 -6.10 -10.61 -1.02
N ALA A 78 -5.12 -11.45 -1.32
CA ALA A 78 -4.25 -11.26 -2.47
C ALA A 78 -4.97 -11.59 -3.78
N MET A 79 -4.78 -10.74 -4.80
CA MET A 79 -5.33 -10.90 -6.14
C MET A 79 -4.43 -11.74 -7.06
N SER A 80 -3.23 -12.07 -6.59
CA SER A 80 -2.26 -12.92 -7.28
C SER A 80 -1.55 -13.84 -6.29
N ALA A 81 -0.73 -14.76 -6.81
CA ALA A 81 0.01 -15.69 -5.98
C ALA A 81 0.97 -14.95 -5.04
N ILE A 82 1.00 -15.40 -3.78
CA ILE A 82 1.76 -14.76 -2.69
C ILE A 82 3.16 -15.36 -2.47
N TYR A 83 3.75 -15.95 -3.52
CA TYR A 83 5.07 -16.57 -3.42
C TYR A 83 6.13 -15.54 -3.04
N GLY A 84 7.01 -15.91 -2.11
CA GLY A 84 8.08 -15.05 -1.63
C GLY A 84 7.64 -13.96 -0.66
N LEU A 85 6.35 -13.84 -0.33
CA LEU A 85 5.92 -12.91 0.72
C LEU A 85 6.41 -13.35 2.09
N MET A 86 6.91 -12.38 2.86
CA MET A 86 7.44 -12.56 4.19
C MET A 86 6.79 -11.57 5.16
N ARG A 87 6.72 -11.96 6.43
CA ARG A 87 6.32 -11.03 7.49
C ARG A 87 7.30 -9.86 7.55
N GLY A 88 6.77 -8.68 7.90
CA GLY A 88 7.54 -7.44 7.96
C GLY A 88 7.72 -6.73 6.63
N MET A 89 7.40 -7.37 5.49
CA MET A 89 7.42 -6.70 4.18
C MET A 89 6.48 -5.50 4.18
N GLU A 90 6.90 -4.48 3.44
CA GLU A 90 6.20 -3.22 3.31
C GLU A 90 4.96 -3.36 2.43
N VAL A 91 3.86 -2.76 2.88
CA VAL A 91 2.58 -2.75 2.20
C VAL A 91 2.15 -1.30 2.05
N ILE A 92 1.77 -0.91 0.84
CA ILE A 92 1.31 0.44 0.54
C ILE A 92 -0.20 0.41 0.37
N ASP A 93 -0.91 1.19 1.17
CA ASP A 93 -2.32 1.50 0.92
C ASP A 93 -2.43 2.56 -0.18
N THR A 94 -3.19 2.24 -1.22
CA THR A 94 -3.40 3.13 -2.37
C THR A 94 -4.44 4.22 -2.09
N GLY A 95 -5.20 4.11 -0.99
CA GLY A 95 -6.25 5.05 -0.63
C GLY A 95 -7.55 4.90 -1.43
N ALA A 96 -7.59 4.00 -2.42
CA ALA A 96 -8.73 3.78 -3.30
C ALA A 96 -8.99 2.28 -3.52
N ALA A 97 -10.17 1.94 -4.00
CA ALA A 97 -10.49 0.58 -4.41
C ALA A 97 -9.67 0.14 -5.63
N LEU A 98 -9.65 -1.18 -5.89
CA LEU A 98 -9.10 -1.71 -7.14
C LEU A 98 -9.79 -1.07 -8.34
N SER A 99 -9.00 -0.67 -9.32
CA SER A 99 -9.48 -0.08 -10.57
C SER A 99 -9.13 -0.98 -11.75
N VAL A 100 -10.09 -1.16 -12.65
CA VAL A 100 -9.94 -1.91 -13.90
C VAL A 100 -10.08 -0.93 -15.07
N PRO A 101 -9.22 -1.03 -16.10
CA PRO A 101 -9.30 -0.19 -17.29
C PRO A 101 -10.51 -0.52 -18.18
#